data_AF-A0A7K2PDT8-F1
#
_entry.id   AF-A0A7K2PDT8-F1
#
_cell.length_a   1.000
_cell.length_b   1.000
_cell.length_c   1.000
_cell.angle_alpha   90.00
_cell.angle_beta   90.00
_cell.angle_gamma   90.00
#
_symmetry.space_group_name_H-M   'P 1'
#
loop_
_entity.id
_entity.type
_entity.pdbx_description
1 polymer ?
#
loop_
_entity_poly.entity_id
_entity_poly.type
_entity_poly.pdbx_seq_one_letter_code
_entity_poly.pdbx_strand_id
1 'polypeptide(L)' 'AKAGLIRDGALTPAQFAVATAEKDARLIVEAGEANGVRLDLAAAGAERFARAAAQGHGDEDMAAAYFASFEEKASD' A
#
# COMPACT_ATOMS: atom_id res chain seq x y z
N ALA A 1 6.62 10.51 11.18
CA ALA A 1 5.25 10.14 10.80
C ALA A 1 5.19 8.73 10.20
N LYS A 2 5.66 8.45 8.97
CA LYS A 2 5.83 7.06 8.47
C LYS A 2 7.27 6.61 8.24
N ALA A 3 8.17 7.52 7.84
CA ALA A 3 9.58 7.20 7.64
C ALA A 3 10.27 6.62 8.90
N GLY A 4 9.83 7.02 10.09
CA GLY A 4 10.30 6.43 11.35
C GLY A 4 9.89 4.96 11.50
N LEU A 5 8.66 4.60 11.11
CA LEU A 5 8.20 3.20 11.13
C LEU A 5 9.06 2.32 10.23
N ILE A 6 9.41 2.82 9.04
CA ILE A 6 10.30 2.12 8.09
C ILE A 6 11.70 1.97 8.69
N ARG A 7 12.28 3.07 9.19
CA ARG A 7 13.64 3.08 9.72
C ARG A 7 13.80 2.17 10.94
N ASP A 8 12.80 2.16 11.81
CA ASP A 8 12.86 1.47 13.10
C ASP A 8 12.24 0.06 13.03
N GLY A 9 11.77 -0.38 11.85
CA GLY A 9 11.11 -1.68 11.65
C GLY A 9 9.78 -1.82 12.38
N ALA A 10 9.18 -0.72 12.83
CA ALA A 10 7.97 -0.69 13.66
C ALA A 10 6.70 -0.75 12.79
N LEU A 11 6.59 -1.76 11.94
CA LEU A 11 5.46 -1.96 11.03
C LEU A 11 4.31 -2.78 11.65
N THR A 12 4.57 -3.39 12.80
CA THR A 12 3.58 -4.14 13.59
C THR A 12 3.55 -3.64 15.05
N PRO A 13 2.36 -3.53 15.68
CA PRO A 13 1.04 -3.68 15.07
C PRO A 13 0.75 -2.53 14.09
N ALA A 14 -0.02 -2.83 13.05
CA ALA A 14 -0.40 -1.82 12.07
C ALA A 14 -1.31 -0.75 12.70
N GLN A 15 -1.01 0.53 12.48
CA GLN A 15 -1.98 1.59 12.78
C GLN A 15 -3.07 1.59 11.69
N PHE A 16 -2.67 1.34 10.44
CA PHE A 16 -3.57 1.13 9.32
C PHE A 16 -2.95 0.16 8.33
N ALA A 17 -3.55 -1.02 8.14
CA ALA A 17 -2.95 -2.11 7.38
C ALA A 17 -2.84 -1.83 5.87
N VAL A 18 -1.84 -2.40 5.20
CA VAL A 18 -1.67 -2.33 3.74
C VAL A 18 -2.92 -2.84 3.01
N ALA A 19 -3.46 -3.99 3.40
CA ALA A 19 -4.65 -4.56 2.75
C ALA A 19 -5.88 -3.64 2.89
N THR A 20 -6.03 -2.97 4.03
CA THR A 20 -7.09 -1.98 4.23
C THR A 20 -6.86 -0.75 3.36
N ALA A 21 -5.63 -0.25 3.28
CA ALA A 21 -5.27 0.89 2.43
C ALA A 21 -5.46 0.60 0.94
N GLU A 22 -5.16 -0.62 0.49
CA GLU A 22 -5.43 -1.07 -0.88
C GLU A 22 -6.93 -1.02 -1.18
N LYS A 23 -7.75 -1.67 -0.34
CA LYS A 23 -9.21 -1.72 -0.50
C LYS A 23 -9.81 -0.31 -0.54
N ASP A 24 -9.43 0.55 0.39
CA ASP A 24 -9.94 1.91 0.46
C ASP A 24 -9.49 2.77 -0.73
N ALA A 25 -8.25 2.61 -1.21
CA ALA A 25 -7.77 3.31 -2.41
C ALA A 25 -8.57 2.89 -3.67
N ARG A 26 -8.91 1.61 -3.82
CA ARG A 26 -9.77 1.11 -4.91
C ARG A 26 -11.17 1.72 -4.85
N LEU A 27 -11.79 1.75 -3.66
CA LEU A 27 -13.11 2.36 -3.47
C LEU A 27 -13.11 3.86 -3.80
N ILE A 28 -12.03 4.57 -3.46
CA ILE A 28 -11.86 5.99 -3.81
C ILE A 28 -11.76 6.17 -5.33
N VAL A 29 -11.00 5.33 -6.03
CA VAL A 29 -10.87 5.37 -7.49
C VAL A 29 -12.23 5.11 -8.15
N GLU A 30 -12.94 4.07 -7.73
CA GLU A 30 -14.28 3.72 -8.25
C GLU A 30 -15.27 4.89 -8.06
N ALA A 31 -15.27 5.51 -6.88
CA ALA A 31 -16.12 6.68 -6.62
C ALA A 31 -15.74 7.88 -7.51
N GLY A 32 -14.45 8.09 -7.78
CA GLY A 32 -13.98 9.11 -8.72
C GLY A 32 -14.49 8.87 -10.13
N GLU A 33 -14.33 7.65 -10.64
CA GLU A 33 -14.80 7.25 -11.97
C GLU A 33 -16.32 7.43 -12.12
N ALA A 34 -17.10 7.02 -11.13
CA ALA A 34 -18.56 7.18 -11.11
C ALA A 34 -19.01 8.66 -11.16
N ASN A 35 -18.13 9.60 -10.80
CA ASN A 35 -18.40 11.04 -10.78
C ASN A 35 -17.59 11.82 -11.83
N GLY A 36 -16.93 11.14 -12.77
CA GLY A 36 -16.14 11.79 -13.82
C GLY A 36 -14.86 12.48 -13.33
N VAL A 37 -14.36 12.11 -12.15
CA VAL A 37 -13.11 12.62 -11.56
C VAL A 37 -11.99 11.61 -11.76
N ARG A 38 -10.89 12.03 -12.40
CA ARG A 38 -9.68 11.22 -12.54
C ARG A 38 -8.78 11.38 -11.32
N LEU A 39 -8.39 10.25 -10.71
CA LEU A 39 -7.60 10.19 -9.47
C LEU A 39 -6.31 9.41 -9.67
N ASP A 40 -5.41 9.90 -10.52
CA ASP A 40 -4.21 9.17 -10.96
C ASP A 40 -3.32 8.70 -9.80
N LEU A 41 -3.15 9.53 -8.77
CA LEU A 41 -2.36 9.18 -7.59
C LEU A 41 -3.02 8.10 -6.73
N ALA A 42 -4.36 8.09 -6.63
CA ALA A 42 -5.07 7.06 -5.88
C ALA A 42 -4.97 5.70 -6.60
N ALA A 43 -5.10 5.70 -7.92
CA ALA A 43 -4.91 4.50 -8.74
C ALA A 43 -3.47 3.96 -8.62
N ALA A 44 -2.46 4.84 -8.74
CA ALA A 44 -1.07 4.44 -8.54
C ALA A 44 -0.79 3.93 -7.11
N GLY A 45 -1.43 4.54 -6.11
CA GLY A 45 -1.38 4.09 -4.72
C GLY A 45 -1.96 2.70 -4.52
N ALA A 46 -3.14 2.42 -5.10
CA ALA A 46 -3.78 1.10 -5.04
C ALA A 46 -2.86 0.00 -5.61
N GLU A 47 -2.25 0.23 -6.78
CA GLU A 47 -1.31 -0.73 -7.37
C GLU A 47 -0.05 -0.93 -6.50
N ARG A 48 0.41 0.12 -5.82
CA ARG A 48 1.55 0.03 -4.92
C ARG A 48 1.21 -0.79 -3.67
N PHE A 49 0.04 -0.61 -3.07
CA PHE A 49 -0.40 -1.41 -1.94
C PHE A 49 -0.61 -2.88 -2.34
N ALA A 50 -1.22 -3.14 -3.50
CA ALA A 50 -1.41 -4.49 -4.02
C ALA A 50 -0.09 -5.25 -4.18
N ARG A 51 0.96 -4.60 -4.70
CA ARG A 51 2.30 -5.22 -4.79
C ARG A 51 2.89 -5.54 -3.42
N ALA A 52 2.75 -4.64 -2.43
CA ALA A 52 3.25 -4.89 -1.08
C ALA A 52 2.47 -6.02 -0.38
N ALA A 53 1.15 -6.06 -0.56
CA ALA A 53 0.32 -7.13 -0.04
C ALA A 53 0.68 -8.49 -0.66
N ALA A 54 0.92 -8.53 -1.97
CA ALA A 54 1.39 -9.73 -2.68
C ALA A 54 2.76 -10.22 -2.19
N GLN A 55 3.62 -9.31 -1.69
CA GLN A 55 4.90 -9.63 -1.04
C GLN A 55 4.74 -10.07 0.43
N GLY A 56 3.52 -10.24 0.94
CA GLY A 56 3.26 -10.71 2.30
C GLY A 56 3.11 -9.61 3.36
N HIS A 57 3.14 -8.33 2.97
CA HIS A 57 3.05 -7.20 3.91
C HIS A 57 1.60 -6.73 4.16
N GLY A 58 0.60 -7.56 3.87
CA GLY A 58 -0.82 -7.17 3.91
C GLY A 58 -1.29 -6.68 5.29
N ASP A 59 -0.82 -7.30 6.36
CA ASP A 59 -1.22 -7.03 7.75
C ASP A 59 -0.31 -5.99 8.45
N GLU A 60 0.74 -5.52 7.78
CA GLU A 60 1.64 -4.49 8.29
C GLU A 60 1.08 -3.08 8.06
N ASP A 61 1.58 -2.09 8.80
CA ASP A 61 1.21 -0.69 8.56
C ASP A 61 1.44 -0.31 7.10
N MET A 62 0.58 0.52 6.53
CA MET A 62 0.67 0.97 5.12
C MET A 62 2.02 1.62 4.76
N ALA A 63 2.86 1.99 5.74
CA ALA A 63 4.26 2.32 5.52
C ALA A 63 5.06 1.19 4.84
N ALA A 64 4.68 -0.07 5.04
CA ALA A 64 5.22 -1.26 4.39
C ALA A 64 5.02 -1.26 2.87
N ALA A 65 4.18 -0.38 2.32
CA ALA A 65 4.13 -0.10 0.89
C ALA A 65 5.48 0.35 0.31
N TYR A 66 6.44 0.73 1.15
CA TYR A 66 7.85 0.91 0.77
C TYR A 66 8.44 -0.34 0.10
N PHE A 67 8.12 -1.55 0.58
CA PHE A 67 8.69 -2.81 0.06
C PHE A 67 8.33 -3.06 -1.41
N ALA A 68 7.18 -2.56 -1.88
CA ALA A 68 6.80 -2.58 -3.30
C ALA A 68 7.75 -1.81 -4.24
N SER A 69 8.79 -1.15 -3.74
CA SER A 69 9.90 -0.59 -4.53
C SER A 69 10.99 -1.62 -4.88
N PHE A 70 10.99 -2.78 -4.24
CA PHE A 70 11.99 -3.83 -4.43
C PHE A 70 11.32 -5.06 -5.02
N GLU A 71 12.01 -5.72 -5.95
CA GLU A 71 11.64 -7.04 -6.42
C GLU A 71 11.97 -8.06 -5.32
N GLU A 72 11.13 -9.11 -5.16
CA GLU A 72 11.56 -10.29 -4.41
C GLU A 72 12.85 -10.79 -5.06
N LYS A 73 13.97 -10.78 -4.32
CA LYS A 73 15.16 -11.46 -4.80
C LYS A 73 14.77 -12.92 -5.00
N ALA A 74 14.76 -13.37 -6.26
CA ALA A 74 14.73 -14.78 -6.56
C ALA A 74 15.82 -15.44 -5.70
N SER A 75 15.41 -16.31 -4.79
CA SER A 75 16.36 -17.09 -4.02
C SER A 75 17.05 -18.02 -5.01
N ASP A 76 18.36 -17.83 -5.20
CA ASP A 76 19.24 -18.86 -5.79
C ASP A 76 19.27 -20.11 -4.89
#